data_AF-A0A3B8IAP2-F1
#
_entry.id   AF-A0A3B8IAP2-F1
#
_cell.length_a   1.000
_cell.length_b   1.000
_cell.length_c   1.000
_cell.angle_alpha   90.00
_cell.angle_beta   90.00
_cell.angle_gamma   90.00
#
_symmetry.space_group_name_H-M   'P 1'
#
loop_
_entity.id
_entity.type
_entity.pdbx_description
1 polymer ?
#
loop_
_entity_poly.entity_id
_entity_poly.type
_entity_poly.pdbx_seq_one_letter_code
_entity_poly.pdbx_strand_id
1 'polypeptide(L)'
;MPDRPFFFFSYAHQDKCNPLNVFLEDLKEELRDIWEGDAVPEPIFFRDEEGIPTGGVWKEELKEALCKSHTMLSLISNSYFRSEYCGKEFRVFLERNPEVAVVDGL
;
A
#
# COMPACT_ATOMS: atom_id res chain seq x y z
N MET A 1 -13.15 8.00 -13.56
CA MET A 1 -13.50 6.70 -12.95
C MET A 1 -12.68 6.58 -11.67
N PRO A 2 -13.31 6.65 -10.49
CA PRO A 2 -12.63 6.73 -9.20
C PRO A 2 -12.38 5.32 -8.62
N ASP A 3 -11.66 4.46 -9.35
CA ASP A 3 -11.31 3.09 -8.89
C ASP A 3 -9.80 2.95 -8.62
N ARG A 4 -9.12 4.06 -8.30
CA ARG A 4 -7.66 4.05 -8.09
C ARG A 4 -7.36 4.62 -6.72
N PRO A 5 -6.85 3.78 -5.79
CA PRO A 5 -6.40 4.30 -4.52
C PRO A 5 -5.33 5.36 -4.73
N PHE A 6 -5.32 6.41 -3.92
CA PHE A 6 -4.20 7.35 -3.98
C PHE A 6 -2.95 6.68 -3.41
N PHE A 7 -3.11 5.97 -2.31
CA PHE A 7 -2.05 5.24 -1.63
C PHE A 7 -2.29 3.73 -1.63
N PHE A 8 -1.25 2.98 -1.91
CA PHE A 8 -1.12 1.58 -1.51
C PHE A 8 -0.48 1.54 -0.12
N PHE A 9 -1.20 1.04 0.88
CA PHE A 9 -0.68 0.94 2.25
C PHE A 9 -0.09 -0.44 2.51
N SER A 10 1.24 -0.52 2.61
CA SER A 10 1.98 -1.76 2.84
C SER A 10 2.44 -1.83 4.28
N TYR A 11 2.09 -2.92 4.96
CA TYR A 11 2.47 -3.18 6.35
C TYR A 11 2.58 -4.68 6.59
N ALA A 12 3.34 -5.09 7.60
CA ALA A 12 3.36 -6.49 7.99
C ALA A 12 2.08 -6.83 8.75
N HIS A 13 1.42 -7.92 8.36
CA HIS A 13 0.19 -8.38 9.02
C HIS A 13 0.38 -8.62 10.54
N GLN A 14 1.60 -8.97 10.97
CA GLN A 14 1.95 -9.14 12.38
C GLN A 14 1.88 -7.83 13.19
N ASP A 15 1.97 -6.69 12.52
CA ASP A 15 1.90 -5.37 13.15
C ASP A 15 0.46 -4.82 13.16
N LYS A 16 -0.52 -5.59 12.67
CA LYS A 16 -1.93 -5.19 12.68
C LYS A 16 -2.36 -4.95 14.13
N CYS A 17 -2.63 -3.70 14.46
CA CYS A 17 -3.02 -3.29 15.80
C CYS A 17 -3.97 -2.09 15.75
N ASN A 18 -4.64 -1.78 16.87
CA ASN A 18 -5.56 -0.65 16.93
C ASN A 18 -4.89 0.71 16.58
N PRO A 19 -3.68 1.03 17.08
CA PRO A 19 -2.99 2.26 16.70
C PRO A 19 -2.78 2.44 15.19
N LEU A 20 -2.59 1.35 14.44
CA LEU A 20 -2.48 1.40 12.98
C LEU A 20 -3.77 1.88 12.31
N ASN A 21 -4.92 1.40 12.80
CA ASN A 21 -6.22 1.83 12.28
C ASN A 21 -6.48 3.30 12.62
N VAL A 22 -6.16 3.72 13.84
CA VAL A 22 -6.27 5.13 14.26
C VAL A 22 -5.42 6.03 13.35
N PHE A 23 -4.16 5.67 13.14
CA PHE A 23 -3.27 6.39 12.22
C PHE A 23 -3.84 6.53 10.80
N LEU A 24 -4.44 5.47 10.26
CA LEU A 24 -5.00 5.50 8.91
C LEU A 24 -6.26 6.38 8.81
N GLU A 25 -7.11 6.38 9.84
CA GLU A 25 -8.27 7.28 9.88
C GLU A 25 -7.84 8.74 10.09
N ASP A 26 -6.91 9.00 11.00
CA ASP A 26 -6.35 10.35 11.22
C ASP A 26 -5.74 10.89 9.92
N LEU A 27 -4.92 10.09 9.23
CA LEU A 27 -4.33 10.48 7.95
C LEU A 27 -5.39 10.73 6.87
N LYS A 28 -6.47 9.95 6.87
CA LYS A 28 -7.59 10.13 5.94
C LYS A 28 -8.31 11.47 6.18
N GLU A 29 -8.53 11.83 7.43
CA GLU A 29 -9.15 13.11 7.82
C GLU A 29 -8.25 14.29 7.42
N GLU A 30 -6.96 14.23 7.77
CA GLU A 30 -5.98 15.27 7.41
C GLU A 30 -5.88 15.49 5.89
N LEU A 31 -5.89 14.41 5.09
CA LEU A 31 -5.86 14.52 3.62
C LEU A 31 -7.14 15.11 3.04
N ARG A 32 -8.30 14.85 3.66
CA ARG A 32 -9.57 15.45 3.22
C ARG A 32 -9.56 16.96 3.44
N ASP A 33 -9.01 17.40 4.57
CA ASP A 33 -8.87 18.82 4.89
C ASP A 33 -7.87 19.50 3.94
N ILE A 34 -6.77 18.83 3.57
CA ILE A 34 -5.81 19.37 2.59
C ILE A 34 -6.42 19.52 1.18
N TRP A 35 -7.31 18.61 0.77
CA TRP A 35 -7.89 18.59 -0.57
C TRP A 35 -9.09 19.53 -0.79
N GLU A 36 -9.38 20.46 0.13
CA GLU A 36 -10.42 21.51 0.06
C GLU A 36 -10.91 21.85 -1.37
N GLY A 37 -12.00 21.19 -1.82
CA GLY A 37 -12.71 21.50 -3.07
C GLY A 37 -12.35 20.65 -4.30
N ASP A 38 -11.28 19.86 -4.28
CA ASP A 38 -11.05 18.82 -5.28
C ASP A 38 -11.82 17.55 -4.90
N ALA A 39 -12.20 16.75 -5.90
CA ALA A 39 -12.83 15.46 -5.65
C ALA A 39 -11.82 14.55 -4.92
N VAL A 40 -11.96 14.42 -3.59
CA VAL A 40 -11.18 13.49 -2.77
C VAL A 40 -11.19 12.12 -3.46
N PRO A 41 -10.03 11.56 -3.81
CA PRO A 41 -9.97 10.26 -4.44
C PRO A 41 -10.52 9.21 -3.47
N GLU A 42 -11.59 8.54 -3.87
CA GLU A 42 -12.14 7.41 -3.14
C GLU A 42 -11.82 6.12 -3.90
N PRO A 43 -11.32 5.07 -3.23
CA PRO A 43 -10.80 5.08 -1.86
C PRO A 43 -9.47 5.87 -1.76
N ILE A 44 -9.20 6.54 -0.64
CA ILE A 44 -7.89 7.22 -0.43
C ILE A 44 -6.77 6.18 -0.33
N PHE A 45 -7.02 5.08 0.39
CA PHE A 45 -6.07 3.99 0.62
C PHE A 45 -6.63 2.66 0.15
N PHE A 46 -5.75 1.82 -0.39
CA PHE A 46 -5.94 0.37 -0.41
C PHE A 46 -5.01 -0.25 0.63
N ARG A 47 -5.50 -1.19 1.42
CA ARG A 47 -4.69 -2.00 2.33
C ARG A 47 -5.03 -3.46 2.11
N ASP A 48 -4.03 -4.32 2.10
CA ASP A 48 -4.28 -5.76 2.16
C ASP A 48 -4.69 -6.15 3.60
N GLU A 49 -5.89 -6.68 3.76
CA GLU A 49 -6.44 -7.09 5.06
C GLU A 49 -6.35 -8.60 5.31
N GLU A 50 -6.22 -9.40 4.25
CA GLU A 50 -6.35 -10.85 4.32
C GLU A 50 -5.04 -11.60 4.02
N GLY A 51 -4.04 -10.95 3.44
CA GLY A 51 -2.82 -11.62 3.01
C GLY A 51 -3.06 -12.53 1.81
N ILE A 52 -1.97 -13.09 1.30
CA ILE A 52 -2.06 -14.23 0.36
C ILE A 52 -2.23 -15.49 1.21
N PRO A 53 -3.25 -16.33 0.96
CA PRO A 53 -3.28 -17.69 1.49
C PRO A 53 -1.97 -18.41 1.12
N THR A 54 -1.41 -19.21 2.01
CA THR A 54 -0.18 -19.98 1.72
C THR A 54 -0.34 -20.80 0.43
N GLY A 55 0.41 -20.45 -0.62
CA GLY A 55 0.31 -21.04 -1.97
C GLY A 55 -0.66 -20.34 -2.95
N GLY A 56 -1.26 -19.23 -2.54
CA GLY A 56 -2.32 -18.53 -3.27
C GLY A 56 -1.82 -17.60 -4.36
N VAL A 57 -2.52 -17.60 -5.48
CA VAL A 57 -2.44 -16.56 -6.50
C VAL A 57 -2.82 -15.22 -5.85
N TRP A 58 -2.08 -14.14 -6.13
CA TRP A 58 -2.47 -12.80 -5.68
C TRP A 58 -3.89 -12.50 -6.16
N LYS A 59 -4.73 -11.98 -5.26
CA LYS A 59 -6.06 -11.47 -5.64
C LYS A 59 -5.87 -10.43 -6.75
N GLU A 60 -6.70 -10.46 -7.78
CA GLU A 60 -6.61 -9.49 -8.88
C GLU A 60 -6.74 -8.05 -8.37
N GLU A 61 -7.58 -7.82 -7.35
CA GLU A 61 -7.72 -6.52 -6.68
C GLU A 61 -6.40 -6.00 -6.10
N LEU A 62 -5.59 -6.88 -5.51
CA LEU A 62 -4.28 -6.53 -4.96
C LEU A 62 -3.31 -6.12 -6.08
N LYS A 63 -3.25 -6.91 -7.16
CA LYS A 63 -2.42 -6.58 -8.34
C LYS A 63 -2.84 -5.26 -8.93
N GLU A 64 -4.14 -5.04 -9.09
CA GLU A 64 -4.68 -3.80 -9.63
C GLU A 64 -4.32 -2.60 -8.74
N ALA A 65 -4.47 -2.71 -7.43
CA ALA A 65 -4.09 -1.66 -6.50
C ALA A 65 -2.58 -1.35 -6.58
N LEU A 66 -1.72 -2.36 -6.61
CA LEU A 66 -0.27 -2.17 -6.76
C LEU A 66 0.10 -1.51 -8.09
N CYS A 67 -0.61 -1.79 -9.18
CA CYS A 67 -0.35 -1.18 -10.49
C CYS A 67 -0.94 0.23 -10.62
N LYS A 68 -2.07 0.51 -9.95
CA LYS A 68 -2.85 1.74 -10.16
C LYS A 68 -2.65 2.82 -9.09
N SER A 69 -2.21 2.45 -7.88
CA SER A 69 -2.02 3.43 -6.79
C SER A 69 -0.95 4.46 -7.16
N HIS A 70 -1.10 5.72 -6.77
CA HIS A 70 -0.11 6.74 -7.11
C HIS A 70 1.15 6.61 -6.24
N THR A 71 0.93 6.38 -4.95
CA THR A 71 1.98 6.36 -3.93
C THR A 71 1.93 5.06 -3.14
N MET A 72 3.07 4.58 -2.66
CA MET A 72 3.16 3.50 -1.68
C MET A 72 3.53 4.09 -0.33
N LEU A 73 2.72 3.81 0.69
CA LEU A 73 2.97 4.20 2.07
C LEU A 73 3.29 2.94 2.87
N SER A 74 4.56 2.78 3.25
CA SER A 74 5.05 1.60 3.97
C SER A 74 5.22 1.86 5.46
N LEU A 75 4.60 1.04 6.31
CA LEU A 75 4.91 1.00 7.74
C LEU A 75 6.15 0.12 7.96
N ILE A 76 7.30 0.77 8.12
CA ILE A 76 8.58 0.09 8.30
C ILE A 76 8.71 -0.43 9.74
N SER A 77 8.93 -1.74 9.85
CA SER A 77 9.11 -2.45 11.12
C SER A 77 10.03 -3.66 10.96
N ASN A 78 10.35 -4.31 12.07
CA ASN A 78 11.18 -5.52 12.05
C ASN A 78 10.46 -6.71 11.37
N SER A 79 9.14 -6.80 11.49
CA SER A 79 8.33 -7.83 10.81
C SER A 79 8.12 -7.49 9.32
N TYR A 80 8.10 -6.20 8.95
CA TYR A 80 8.05 -5.73 7.56
C TYR A 80 9.22 -6.25 6.74
N PHE A 81 10.45 -6.07 7.24
CA PHE A 81 11.66 -6.54 6.54
C PHE A 81 11.75 -8.07 6.44
N ARG A 82 11.06 -8.81 7.31
CA ARG A 82 10.99 -10.28 7.27
C ARG A 82 9.82 -10.80 6.44
N SER A 83 8.92 -9.93 6.01
CA SER A 83 7.76 -10.30 5.21
C SER A 83 8.14 -10.39 3.74
N GLU A 84 8.26 -11.62 3.23
CA GLU A 84 8.45 -11.86 1.79
C GLU A 84 7.33 -11.20 0.96
N TYR A 85 6.12 -11.17 1.53
CA TYR A 85 4.97 -10.53 0.93
C TYR A 85 5.19 -9.02 0.73
N CYS A 86 5.56 -8.30 1.80
CA CYS A 86 5.85 -6.87 1.72
C CYS A 86 7.00 -6.58 0.73
N GLY A 87 8.01 -7.45 0.70
CA GLY A 87 9.12 -7.34 -0.26
C GLY A 87 8.65 -7.49 -1.72
N LYS A 88 7.75 -8.44 -2.01
CA LYS A 88 7.19 -8.61 -3.36
C LYS A 88 6.31 -7.43 -3.78
N GLU A 89 5.44 -6.95 -2.89
CA GLU A 89 4.64 -5.74 -3.13
C GLU A 89 5.53 -4.54 -3.47
N PHE A 90 6.56 -4.29 -2.65
CA PHE A 90 7.50 -3.20 -2.83
C PHE A 90 8.22 -3.32 -4.17
N ARG A 91 8.72 -4.53 -4.50
CA ARG A 91 9.38 -4.79 -5.78
C ARG A 91 8.46 -4.50 -6.98
N VAL A 92 7.23 -5.00 -6.97
CA VAL A 92 6.25 -4.74 -8.05
C VAL A 92 5.96 -3.24 -8.18
N PHE A 93 5.81 -2.53 -7.05
CA PHE A 93 5.57 -1.10 -7.04
C PHE A 93 6.74 -0.29 -7.62
N LEU A 94 7.99 -0.73 -7.40
CA LEU A 94 9.17 -0.12 -8.01
C LEU A 94 9.25 -0.44 -9.51
N GLU A 95 9.11 -1.72 -9.88
CA GLU A 95 9.29 -2.21 -11.25
C GLU A 95 8.27 -1.62 -12.25
N ARG A 96 7.09 -1.18 -11.79
CA ARG A 96 6.12 -0.49 -12.65
C ARG A 96 6.59 0.89 -13.12
N ASN A 97 7.60 1.47 -12.47
CA ASN A 97 8.19 2.75 -12.83
C ASN A 97 9.60 2.52 -13.41
N PRO A 98 9.77 2.52 -14.74
CA PRO A 98 11.04 2.16 -15.39
C PRO A 98 12.21 3.12 -15.06
N GLU A 99 11.90 4.29 -14.52
CA GLU A 99 12.86 5.32 -14.07
C GLU A 99 13.47 4.98 -12.70
N VAL A 100 12.81 4.14 -11.89
CA VAL A 100 13.29 3.76 -10.56
C VAL A 100 14.25 2.58 -10.72
N ALA A 101 15.54 2.90 -10.86
CA ALA A 101 16.59 1.90 -10.88
C ALA A 101 16.63 1.17 -9.53
N VAL A 102 16.18 -0.08 -9.50
CA VAL A 102 16.52 -1.00 -8.41
C VAL A 102 18.01 -1.29 -8.55
N VAL A 103 18.80 -0.82 -7.59
CA VAL A 103 20.23 -1.14 -7.56
C VAL A 103 20.32 -2.62 -7.15
N ASP A 104 20.56 -3.50 -8.12
CA ASP A 104 20.83 -4.91 -7.83
C ASP A 104 22.15 -5.01 -7.06
N GLY A 105 22.08 -5.38 -5.78
CA GLY A 105 23.25 -5.74 -4.97
C GLY A 105 23.41 -4.95 -3.67
N LEU A 106 22.97 -5.55 -2.58
CA LEU A 106 23.57 -5.46 -1.25
C LEU A 106 23.89 -6.89 -0.78
#